data_AF-A0A1Y5DNA5-F1
#
_entry.id   AF-A0A1Y5DNA5-F1
#
_cell.length_a   1.000
_cell.length_b   1.000
_cell.length_c   1.000
_cell.angle_alpha   90.00
_cell.angle_beta   90.00
_cell.angle_gamma   90.00
#
_symmetry.space_group_name_H-M   'P 1'
#
loop_
_entity.id
_entity.type
_entity.pdbx_description
1 polymer ?
#
loop_
_entity_poly.entity_id
_entity_poly.type
_entity_poly.pdbx_seq_one_letter_code
_entity_poly.pdbx_strand_id
1 'polypeptide(L)'
;MNNLRLKTTLGLLLLTNLAFSKESPSYAIVDTGQSNYYNNNSYTTKPQTNDAYFGQDASYLGFQSNYTNNGDGTISDNITGLMWQKKFADKLSWNEAVSYANSTKLGGYDDWRIPTIKELYSLINFSGVTGTSKSKGSNGVTGTRVPSNAKPYIDTSFFDFEYSPTNRYIDAQYWTQTDYVSTTMNGAKTFFGVNFADGRIKGYPKFNKGRGSTSFYLKLVRGNNKYGKNDFVDKADGTIYDNATNLAWMKYDSGSETFQSLRINGALNWENALSFCENINYAGMSNWRLPNAKELQSIVDYTKSPDTSSSAAINDLFVSTSIKNGNNQVDFPFYWSSTTHLDGRDLGSTAVYIAFGRAMGYMSDRRTSTTKLMDVHGAGAQRSDPKSGNASKYPTGRGPQGDVIGINNYVRCVSDNFTRDNTSNSYEIKSSTQNMKPRRLNSNHSSQLESNPSNQSDFQGPPKFNNDQLDSGLNNSGHTSMVLKRFDKNTDKRISYDEAPRRMKENFDRHDENSDGYLDMNELASLPGPR
;
A
#
# COMPACT_ATOMS: atom_id res chain seq x y z
N MET A 1 26.28 63.85 -61.13
CA MET A 1 26.67 63.52 -59.74
C MET A 1 25.54 62.70 -59.12
N ASN A 2 25.91 61.53 -58.57
CA ASN A 2 25.21 60.66 -57.62
C ASN A 2 23.85 59.99 -57.97
N ASN A 3 23.99 58.70 -58.30
CA ASN A 3 23.14 57.53 -58.03
C ASN A 3 21.99 57.72 -57.01
N LEU A 4 20.84 57.10 -57.30
CA LEU A 4 20.31 55.99 -56.46
C LEU A 4 19.27 55.18 -57.25
N ARG A 5 19.59 53.92 -57.58
CA ARG A 5 18.61 52.92 -58.06
C ARG A 5 17.88 52.36 -56.84
N LEU A 6 16.57 52.57 -56.73
CA LEU A 6 15.73 51.87 -55.78
C LEU A 6 15.61 50.39 -56.21
N LYS A 7 16.21 49.49 -55.43
CA LYS A 7 15.93 48.05 -55.51
C LYS A 7 14.80 47.74 -54.53
N THR A 8 13.63 47.39 -55.06
CA THR A 8 12.52 46.84 -54.26
C THR A 8 12.82 45.38 -53.98
N THR A 9 13.32 45.09 -52.78
CA THR A 9 13.51 43.71 -52.30
C THR A 9 12.19 43.26 -51.66
N LEU A 10 11.45 42.41 -52.34
CA LEU A 10 10.26 41.75 -51.78
C LEU A 10 10.74 40.62 -50.85
N GLY A 11 10.79 40.89 -49.55
CA GLY A 11 11.11 39.88 -48.54
C GLY A 11 9.91 38.96 -48.33
N LEU A 12 10.01 37.73 -48.82
CA LEU A 12 9.05 36.67 -48.54
C LEU A 12 9.27 36.17 -47.10
N LEU A 13 8.50 36.69 -46.15
CA LEU A 13 8.42 36.13 -44.80
C LEU A 13 7.67 34.79 -44.88
N LEU A 14 8.42 33.68 -44.91
CA LEU A 14 7.86 32.37 -44.59
C LEU A 14 7.58 32.32 -43.08
N LEU A 15 6.34 32.64 -42.71
CA LEU A 15 5.77 32.25 -41.42
C LEU A 15 5.61 30.72 -41.42
N THR A 16 6.65 30.02 -40.97
CA THR A 16 6.51 28.61 -40.58
C THR A 16 5.62 28.57 -39.34
N ASN A 17 4.34 28.31 -39.53
CA ASN A 17 3.49 27.77 -38.48
C ASN A 17 4.06 26.39 -38.11
N LEU A 18 5.02 26.36 -37.17
CA LEU A 18 5.33 25.17 -36.41
C LEU A 18 4.08 24.88 -35.58
N ALA A 19 3.18 24.08 -36.15
CA ALA A 19 2.20 23.37 -35.35
C ALA A 19 3.01 22.53 -34.36
N PHE A 20 3.11 22.98 -33.12
CA PHE A 20 3.58 22.14 -32.01
C PHE A 20 2.59 20.98 -31.90
N SER A 21 2.87 19.90 -32.63
CA SER A 21 2.26 18.60 -32.37
C SER A 21 2.55 18.31 -30.91
N LYS A 22 1.52 18.21 -30.09
CA LYS A 22 1.63 17.84 -28.68
C LYS A 22 2.26 16.44 -28.64
N GLU A 23 3.58 16.37 -28.46
CA GLU A 23 4.31 15.09 -28.49
C GLU A 23 3.71 14.16 -27.43
N SER A 24 3.28 12.98 -27.86
CA SER A 24 2.79 11.95 -26.95
C SER A 24 3.93 11.50 -26.05
N PRO A 25 3.66 11.21 -24.76
CA PRO A 25 4.71 10.80 -23.84
C PRO A 25 5.37 9.51 -24.33
N SER A 26 6.67 9.37 -24.09
CA SER A 26 7.40 8.15 -24.42
C SER A 26 6.86 6.90 -23.69
N TYR A 27 6.27 7.10 -22.52
CA TYR A 27 5.41 6.13 -21.85
C TYR A 27 4.35 6.84 -20.98
N ALA A 28 3.15 6.27 -20.93
CA ALA A 28 2.11 6.72 -20.02
C ALA A 28 2.19 5.95 -18.71
N ILE A 29 2.01 6.65 -17.59
CA ILE A 29 1.86 6.02 -16.28
C ILE A 29 0.40 5.64 -16.12
N VAL A 30 0.13 4.34 -16.14
CA VAL A 30 -1.22 3.80 -15.93
C VAL A 30 -1.72 4.17 -14.52
N ASP A 31 -3.00 4.50 -14.43
CA ASP A 31 -3.71 4.85 -13.20
C ASP A 31 -3.64 3.71 -12.15
N THR A 32 -3.85 4.05 -10.88
CA THR A 32 -3.81 3.07 -9.78
C THR A 32 -5.06 2.20 -9.74
N GLY A 33 -6.15 2.62 -10.39
CA GLY A 33 -7.46 1.96 -10.35
C GLY A 33 -8.22 2.22 -9.05
N GLN A 34 -7.80 3.20 -8.25
CA GLN A 34 -8.50 3.59 -7.03
C GLN A 34 -9.69 4.51 -7.35
N SER A 35 -10.91 4.02 -7.13
CA SER A 35 -12.16 4.75 -7.42
C SER A 35 -12.96 5.18 -6.18
N ASN A 36 -12.55 4.74 -5.00
CA ASN A 36 -13.22 5.04 -3.73
C ASN A 36 -12.51 6.17 -2.98
N TYR A 37 -13.27 6.86 -2.14
CA TYR A 37 -12.78 7.98 -1.32
C TYR A 37 -12.58 7.56 0.12
N TYR A 38 -11.57 8.15 0.76
CA TYR A 38 -11.16 7.79 2.10
C TYR A 38 -10.85 9.02 2.96
N ASN A 39 -11.13 8.90 4.25
CA ASN A 39 -10.60 9.79 5.27
C ASN A 39 -9.43 9.11 6.00
N ASN A 40 -9.07 9.61 7.18
CA ASN A 40 -8.01 9.06 8.02
C ASN A 40 -8.22 7.62 8.51
N ASN A 41 -9.44 7.10 8.50
CA ASN A 41 -9.81 5.86 9.18
C ASN A 41 -10.58 4.86 8.31
N SER A 42 -11.31 5.33 7.30
CA SER A 42 -12.26 4.51 6.55
C SER A 42 -12.59 5.08 5.17
N TYR A 43 -13.44 4.35 4.44
CA TYR A 43 -14.19 4.85 3.30
C TYR A 43 -15.04 6.07 3.70
N THR A 44 -15.27 6.97 2.74
CA THR A 44 -16.15 8.15 2.84
C THR A 44 -16.85 8.41 1.51
N THR A 45 -17.79 9.34 1.49
CA THR A 45 -18.33 9.92 0.26
C THR A 45 -17.30 10.81 -0.43
N LYS A 46 -17.51 11.06 -1.73
CA LYS A 46 -16.69 11.99 -2.50
C LYS A 46 -16.59 13.37 -1.83
N PRO A 47 -15.39 13.87 -1.49
CA PRO A 47 -15.20 15.23 -0.99
C PRO A 47 -15.42 16.24 -2.12
N GLN A 48 -15.97 17.41 -1.79
CA GLN A 48 -16.05 18.52 -2.73
C GLN A 48 -14.70 19.24 -2.83
N THR A 49 -14.53 20.05 -3.87
CA THR A 49 -13.36 20.94 -3.97
C THR A 49 -13.25 21.81 -2.72
N ASN A 50 -12.04 21.91 -2.15
CA ASN A 50 -11.72 22.58 -0.89
C ASN A 50 -12.16 21.85 0.41
N ASP A 51 -12.85 20.71 0.32
CA ASP A 51 -13.09 19.88 1.51
C ASP A 51 -11.81 19.17 1.95
N ALA A 52 -11.77 18.78 3.23
CA ALA A 52 -10.76 17.83 3.71
C ALA A 52 -10.76 16.56 2.84
N TYR A 53 -9.55 16.05 2.57
CA TYR A 53 -9.32 14.87 1.72
C TYR A 53 -9.69 15.01 0.24
N PHE A 54 -10.05 16.20 -0.25
CA PHE A 54 -9.99 16.48 -1.70
C PHE A 54 -8.53 16.41 -2.18
N GLY A 55 -8.32 16.10 -3.47
CA GLY A 55 -7.00 15.89 -4.05
C GLY A 55 -6.42 14.48 -3.89
N GLN A 56 -7.19 13.54 -3.29
CA GLN A 56 -6.78 12.13 -3.18
C GLN A 56 -6.86 11.41 -4.54
N ASP A 57 -6.30 10.21 -4.65
CA ASP A 57 -6.17 9.49 -5.94
C ASP A 57 -7.48 9.44 -6.73
N ALA A 58 -8.57 9.02 -6.08
CA ALA A 58 -9.90 8.92 -6.70
C ALA A 58 -10.52 10.26 -7.13
N SER A 59 -9.99 11.40 -6.67
CA SER A 59 -10.41 12.74 -7.12
C SER A 59 -9.98 13.01 -8.56
N TYR A 60 -9.00 12.27 -9.08
CA TYR A 60 -8.45 12.46 -10.41
C TYR A 60 -8.53 11.20 -11.27
N LEU A 61 -8.60 11.39 -12.58
CA LEU A 61 -8.54 10.33 -13.57
C LEU A 61 -7.31 10.55 -14.46
N GLY A 62 -6.30 9.70 -14.29
CA GLY A 62 -5.17 9.61 -15.21
C GLY A 62 -5.44 8.63 -16.35
N PHE A 63 -4.39 8.01 -16.87
CA PHE A 63 -4.50 6.99 -17.91
C PHE A 63 -5.08 5.68 -17.35
N GLN A 64 -6.40 5.56 -17.37
CA GLN A 64 -7.13 4.38 -16.88
C GLN A 64 -6.63 3.09 -17.54
N SER A 65 -6.48 2.01 -16.77
CA SER A 65 -5.99 0.74 -17.26
C SER A 65 -6.83 0.22 -18.43
N ASN A 66 -6.16 -0.23 -19.50
CA ASN A 66 -6.80 -0.79 -20.68
C ASN A 66 -5.98 -1.98 -21.17
N TYR A 67 -6.56 -3.17 -21.07
CA TYR A 67 -5.90 -4.42 -21.46
C TYR A 67 -6.65 -5.12 -22.60
N THR A 68 -5.89 -5.79 -23.46
CA THR A 68 -6.42 -6.68 -24.50
C THR A 68 -5.90 -8.08 -24.26
N ASN A 69 -6.80 -9.04 -24.06
CA ASN A 69 -6.44 -10.46 -24.07
C ASN A 69 -6.34 -10.93 -25.53
N ASN A 70 -5.13 -11.29 -25.97
CA ASN A 70 -4.85 -11.64 -27.37
C ASN A 70 -5.29 -13.07 -27.73
N GLY A 71 -5.78 -13.86 -26.78
CA GLY A 71 -6.27 -15.23 -27.02
C GLY A 71 -5.18 -16.29 -27.18
N ASP A 72 -3.91 -15.90 -27.09
CA ASP A 72 -2.72 -16.74 -27.29
C ASP A 72 -1.87 -16.92 -26.02
N GLY A 73 -2.44 -16.54 -24.86
CA GLY A 73 -1.75 -16.51 -23.57
C GLY A 73 -1.03 -15.20 -23.26
N THR A 74 -1.10 -14.19 -24.13
CA THR A 74 -0.55 -12.85 -23.90
C THR A 74 -1.63 -11.81 -23.62
N ILE A 75 -1.27 -10.79 -22.83
CA ILE A 75 -2.09 -9.61 -22.54
C ILE A 75 -1.35 -8.37 -23.02
N SER A 76 -1.94 -7.59 -23.91
CA SER A 76 -1.44 -6.26 -24.28
C SER A 76 -1.95 -5.22 -23.28
N ASP A 77 -1.04 -4.38 -22.77
CA ASP A 77 -1.38 -3.18 -22.01
C ASP A 77 -1.33 -1.97 -22.95
N ASN A 78 -2.53 -1.49 -23.30
CA ASN A 78 -2.72 -0.44 -24.29
C ASN A 78 -2.30 0.95 -23.78
N ILE A 79 -2.03 1.10 -22.47
CA ILE A 79 -1.56 2.34 -21.88
C ILE A 79 -0.03 2.37 -21.85
N THR A 80 0.60 1.31 -21.39
CA THR A 80 2.05 1.27 -21.21
C THR A 80 2.81 0.89 -22.49
N GLY A 81 2.11 0.29 -23.46
CA GLY A 81 2.73 -0.30 -24.65
C GLY A 81 3.53 -1.57 -24.35
N LEU A 82 3.33 -2.16 -23.17
CA LEU A 82 3.91 -3.42 -22.76
C LEU A 82 2.97 -4.57 -23.14
N MET A 83 3.55 -5.75 -23.36
CA MET A 83 2.81 -6.99 -23.49
C MET A 83 3.33 -7.99 -22.46
N TRP A 84 2.41 -8.69 -21.82
CA TRP A 84 2.65 -9.51 -20.65
C TRP A 84 2.22 -10.95 -20.89
N GLN A 85 2.87 -11.88 -20.19
CA GLN A 85 2.29 -13.20 -20.01
C GLN A 85 1.00 -13.09 -19.19
N LYS A 86 -0.08 -13.71 -19.67
CA LYS A 86 -1.32 -13.87 -18.88
C LYS A 86 -1.04 -14.65 -17.61
N LYS A 87 -0.42 -15.83 -17.79
CA LYS A 87 0.06 -16.73 -16.72
C LYS A 87 1.30 -16.18 -16.01
N PHE A 88 1.66 -16.82 -14.92
CA PHE A 88 2.96 -16.67 -14.26
C PHE A 88 3.67 -18.03 -14.26
N ALA A 89 4.99 -18.02 -14.16
CA ALA A 89 5.76 -19.21 -13.82
C ALA A 89 5.82 -19.35 -12.30
N ASP A 90 5.84 -20.60 -11.83
CA ASP A 90 6.01 -20.96 -10.42
C ASP A 90 7.31 -20.39 -9.82
N LYS A 91 7.56 -20.66 -8.54
CA LYS A 91 8.74 -20.12 -7.85
C LYS A 91 10.04 -20.67 -8.46
N LEU A 92 10.74 -19.82 -9.21
CA LEU A 92 12.03 -20.12 -9.84
C LEU A 92 13.16 -19.47 -9.05
N SER A 93 14.33 -20.10 -9.00
CA SER A 93 15.58 -19.41 -8.67
C SER A 93 15.93 -18.37 -9.75
N TRP A 94 16.89 -17.48 -9.47
CA TRP A 94 17.28 -16.47 -10.45
C TRP A 94 17.78 -17.08 -11.78
N ASN A 95 18.61 -18.12 -11.71
CA ASN A 95 19.15 -18.77 -12.92
C ASN A 95 18.05 -19.47 -13.73
N GLU A 96 17.10 -20.10 -13.04
CA GLU A 96 15.93 -20.69 -13.68
C GLU A 96 15.04 -19.61 -14.31
N ALA A 97 14.83 -18.47 -13.65
CA ALA A 97 14.08 -17.33 -14.19
C ALA A 97 14.71 -16.78 -15.48
N VAL A 98 16.03 -16.62 -15.52
CA VAL A 98 16.78 -16.22 -16.72
C VAL A 98 16.63 -17.26 -17.83
N SER A 99 16.73 -18.54 -17.50
CA SER A 99 16.61 -19.64 -18.46
C SER A 99 15.17 -19.73 -19.03
N TYR A 100 14.17 -19.52 -18.17
CA TYR A 100 12.76 -19.45 -18.54
C TYR A 100 12.51 -18.27 -19.49
N ALA A 101 13.04 -17.08 -19.20
CA ALA A 101 12.91 -15.92 -20.07
C ALA A 101 13.48 -16.18 -21.47
N ASN A 102 14.72 -16.68 -21.54
CA ASN A 102 15.43 -16.91 -22.82
C ASN A 102 14.82 -18.01 -23.70
N SER A 103 14.12 -18.98 -23.09
CA SER A 103 13.52 -20.11 -23.81
C SER A 103 12.04 -19.92 -24.16
N THR A 104 11.37 -18.91 -23.58
CA THR A 104 9.93 -18.69 -23.79
C THR A 104 9.65 -18.20 -25.22
N LYS A 105 8.73 -18.89 -25.91
CA LYS A 105 8.23 -18.55 -27.26
C LYS A 105 6.72 -18.24 -27.29
N LEU A 106 6.18 -17.68 -26.20
CA LEU A 106 4.73 -17.48 -25.99
C LEU A 106 4.14 -16.47 -26.99
N GLY A 107 2.94 -16.74 -27.52
CA GLY A 107 2.26 -15.87 -28.48
C GLY A 107 3.00 -15.72 -29.83
N GLY A 108 3.93 -16.64 -30.13
CA GLY A 108 4.79 -16.52 -31.32
C GLY A 108 5.96 -15.54 -31.17
N TYR A 109 6.19 -15.00 -29.97
CA TYR A 109 7.25 -14.04 -29.70
C TYR A 109 8.39 -14.65 -28.89
N ASP A 110 9.60 -14.13 -29.07
CA ASP A 110 10.80 -14.65 -28.42
C ASP A 110 11.76 -13.63 -27.82
N ASP A 111 11.33 -12.39 -27.74
CA ASP A 111 11.96 -11.25 -27.08
C ASP A 111 11.44 -11.05 -25.64
N TRP A 112 10.94 -12.12 -25.00
CA TRP A 112 10.47 -12.08 -23.62
C TRP A 112 11.62 -11.83 -22.64
N ARG A 113 11.35 -11.02 -21.61
CA ARG A 113 12.34 -10.67 -20.58
C ARG A 113 11.73 -10.59 -19.19
N ILE A 114 12.59 -10.71 -18.18
CA ILE A 114 12.25 -10.43 -16.79
C ILE A 114 11.94 -8.92 -16.68
N PRO A 115 10.82 -8.51 -16.05
CA PRO A 115 10.45 -7.10 -15.97
C PRO A 115 11.38 -6.34 -15.03
N THR A 116 11.57 -5.05 -15.28
CA THR A 116 12.06 -4.09 -14.28
C THR A 116 10.99 -3.88 -13.20
N ILE A 117 11.39 -3.30 -12.06
CA ILE A 117 10.43 -2.99 -11.00
C ILE A 117 9.36 -1.97 -11.44
N LYS A 118 9.72 -0.95 -12.24
CA LYS A 118 8.77 0.04 -12.77
C LYS A 118 7.73 -0.61 -13.67
N GLU A 119 8.16 -1.53 -14.54
CA GLU A 119 7.24 -2.28 -15.41
C GLU A 119 6.32 -3.17 -14.61
N LEU A 120 6.83 -4.01 -13.69
CA LEU A 120 5.97 -4.92 -12.95
C LEU A 120 5.00 -4.18 -12.01
N TYR A 121 5.44 -3.04 -11.46
CA TYR A 121 4.60 -2.18 -10.62
C TYR A 121 3.45 -1.52 -11.39
N SER A 122 3.58 -1.34 -12.71
CA SER A 122 2.50 -0.82 -13.55
C SER A 122 1.22 -1.67 -13.47
N LEU A 123 1.36 -2.98 -13.23
CA LEU A 123 0.24 -3.91 -13.09
C LEU A 123 -0.49 -3.81 -11.75
N ILE A 124 0.05 -3.11 -10.75
CA ILE A 124 -0.63 -2.99 -9.45
C ILE A 124 -1.98 -2.30 -9.61
N ASN A 125 -3.04 -2.92 -9.08
CA ASN A 125 -4.36 -2.33 -8.96
C ASN A 125 -4.67 -2.06 -7.47
N PHE A 126 -4.71 -0.79 -7.08
CA PHE A 126 -4.92 -0.34 -5.70
C PHE A 126 -6.39 -0.42 -5.22
N SER A 127 -7.29 -1.01 -6.03
CA SER A 127 -8.58 -1.53 -5.55
C SER A 127 -8.46 -2.92 -4.88
N GLY A 128 -7.27 -3.54 -4.90
CA GLY A 128 -6.96 -4.75 -4.14
C GLY A 128 -7.05 -4.54 -2.63
N VAL A 129 -7.15 -5.64 -1.88
CA VAL A 129 -7.28 -5.66 -0.42
C VAL A 129 -6.45 -6.84 0.10
N THR A 130 -5.48 -6.58 0.99
CA THR A 130 -4.63 -7.66 1.53
C THR A 130 -5.45 -8.73 2.25
N GLY A 131 -6.57 -8.32 2.85
CA GLY A 131 -7.49 -9.18 3.60
C GLY A 131 -7.11 -9.30 5.08
N THR A 132 -8.08 -9.70 5.90
CA THR A 132 -7.91 -9.85 7.35
C THR A 132 -8.42 -11.16 7.87
N SER A 133 -7.55 -11.91 8.55
CA SER A 133 -7.93 -13.17 9.21
C SER A 133 -8.25 -12.94 10.68
N LYS A 134 -9.33 -13.57 11.17
CA LYS A 134 -9.64 -13.65 12.61
C LYS A 134 -8.69 -14.59 13.37
N SER A 135 -7.93 -15.42 12.67
CA SER A 135 -6.92 -16.32 13.25
C SER A 135 -5.63 -15.54 13.49
N LYS A 136 -5.28 -15.35 14.77
CA LYS A 136 -4.14 -14.54 15.21
C LYS A 136 -2.81 -15.06 14.64
N GLY A 137 -2.21 -14.27 13.76
CA GLY A 137 -0.79 -13.97 13.80
C GLY A 137 -0.61 -12.62 14.49
N SER A 138 0.44 -12.45 15.30
CA SER A 138 0.65 -11.27 16.14
C SER A 138 0.84 -9.92 15.38
N ASN A 139 0.65 -9.89 14.06
CA ASN A 139 0.88 -8.73 13.19
C ASN A 139 -0.09 -8.64 11.99
N GLY A 140 -1.34 -9.09 12.13
CA GLY A 140 -2.42 -8.81 11.17
C GLY A 140 -2.52 -9.75 9.95
N VAL A 141 -1.51 -10.55 9.64
CA VAL A 141 -1.60 -11.69 8.72
C VAL A 141 -0.58 -12.77 9.11
N THR A 142 -1.04 -13.92 9.60
CA THR A 142 -0.36 -15.22 9.37
C THR A 142 -1.36 -16.38 9.45
N GLY A 143 -1.66 -16.95 8.30
CA GLY A 143 -2.26 -18.26 8.13
C GLY A 143 -2.01 -18.70 6.69
N THR A 144 -1.98 -20.01 6.44
CA THR A 144 -2.01 -20.57 5.07
C THR A 144 -3.35 -20.27 4.39
N ARG A 145 -4.39 -20.00 5.18
CA ARG A 145 -5.73 -19.67 4.69
C ARG A 145 -5.82 -18.22 4.19
N VAL A 146 -6.24 -18.07 2.94
CA VAL A 146 -6.62 -16.80 2.33
C VAL A 146 -7.85 -16.22 3.04
N PRO A 147 -7.81 -14.97 3.56
CA PRO A 147 -8.99 -14.30 4.09
C PRO A 147 -10.09 -14.15 3.03
N SER A 148 -11.36 -14.29 3.43
CA SER A 148 -12.49 -14.19 2.49
C SER A 148 -12.66 -12.81 1.85
N ASN A 149 -12.07 -11.76 2.45
CA ASN A 149 -12.06 -10.40 1.93
C ASN A 149 -10.75 -10.03 1.21
N ALA A 150 -9.82 -10.98 1.04
CA ALA A 150 -8.58 -10.72 0.30
C ALA A 150 -8.88 -10.63 -1.20
N LYS A 151 -8.44 -9.54 -1.84
CA LYS A 151 -8.50 -9.31 -3.28
C LYS A 151 -7.09 -8.95 -3.74
N PRO A 152 -6.49 -9.66 -4.70
CA PRO A 152 -5.13 -9.34 -5.12
C PRO A 152 -5.09 -7.96 -5.78
N TYR A 153 -3.93 -7.32 -5.66
CA TYR A 153 -3.62 -6.02 -6.22
C TYR A 153 -3.23 -6.11 -7.70
N ILE A 154 -3.95 -6.92 -8.47
CA ILE A 154 -3.80 -7.08 -9.93
C ILE A 154 -5.18 -7.35 -10.53
N ASP A 155 -5.39 -6.95 -11.79
CA ASP A 155 -6.65 -7.20 -12.47
C ASP A 155 -6.77 -8.68 -12.91
N THR A 156 -7.51 -9.46 -12.12
CA THR A 156 -7.71 -10.89 -12.36
C THR A 156 -8.66 -11.21 -13.51
N SER A 157 -9.28 -10.20 -14.15
CA SER A 157 -10.02 -10.43 -15.39
C SER A 157 -9.08 -10.65 -16.58
N PHE A 158 -7.85 -10.13 -16.49
CA PHE A 158 -6.82 -10.27 -17.52
C PHE A 158 -5.66 -11.16 -17.10
N PHE A 159 -5.22 -11.09 -15.84
CA PHE A 159 -4.02 -11.77 -15.36
C PHE A 159 -4.34 -12.91 -14.41
N ASP A 160 -3.69 -14.05 -14.63
CA ASP A 160 -3.76 -15.16 -13.67
C ASP A 160 -2.94 -14.78 -12.42
N PHE A 161 -3.48 -15.10 -11.25
CA PHE A 161 -2.84 -14.86 -9.96
C PHE A 161 -3.20 -15.99 -8.99
N GLU A 162 -2.24 -16.35 -8.14
CA GLU A 162 -2.50 -17.21 -6.99
C GLU A 162 -1.95 -16.64 -5.69
N TYR A 163 -2.66 -16.89 -4.59
CA TYR A 163 -2.08 -16.77 -3.27
C TYR A 163 -1.19 -17.97 -2.98
N SER A 164 -0.15 -17.79 -2.17
CA SER A 164 0.81 -18.86 -1.90
C SER A 164 0.12 -20.09 -1.26
N PRO A 165 0.22 -21.28 -1.87
CA PRO A 165 -0.43 -22.49 -1.34
C PRO A 165 0.35 -23.14 -0.19
N THR A 166 1.65 -22.85 -0.05
CA THR A 166 2.55 -23.58 0.86
C THR A 166 3.02 -22.79 2.08
N ASN A 167 3.05 -21.46 2.00
CA ASN A 167 3.47 -20.58 3.09
C ASN A 167 2.32 -19.67 3.56
N ARG A 168 2.62 -18.49 4.12
CA ARG A 168 1.55 -17.50 4.36
C ARG A 168 0.92 -17.16 3.02
N TYR A 169 -0.39 -16.96 2.97
CA TYR A 169 -1.06 -16.71 1.69
C TYR A 169 -0.49 -15.50 0.92
N ILE A 170 0.07 -14.52 1.63
CA ILE A 170 0.75 -13.35 1.07
C ILE A 170 2.17 -13.61 0.54
N ASP A 171 2.70 -14.84 0.66
CA ASP A 171 4.06 -15.17 0.21
C ASP A 171 4.11 -15.41 -1.32
N ALA A 172 3.63 -14.42 -2.07
CA ALA A 172 3.43 -14.40 -3.52
C ALA A 172 4.26 -13.30 -4.20
N GLN A 173 5.56 -13.26 -3.89
CA GLN A 173 6.48 -12.28 -4.47
C GLN A 173 6.91 -12.67 -5.89
N TYR A 174 7.10 -11.67 -6.74
CA TYR A 174 7.51 -11.81 -8.12
C TYR A 174 8.91 -11.23 -8.34
N TRP A 175 9.71 -11.95 -9.12
CA TRP A 175 11.00 -11.49 -9.63
C TRP A 175 10.87 -10.21 -10.46
N THR A 176 11.84 -9.34 -10.27
CA THR A 176 12.20 -8.30 -11.24
C THR A 176 13.70 -8.36 -11.46
N GLN A 177 14.18 -7.72 -12.52
CA GLN A 177 15.61 -7.54 -12.77
C GLN A 177 16.22 -6.31 -12.08
N THR A 178 15.47 -5.64 -11.20
CA THR A 178 15.96 -4.45 -10.50
C THR A 178 16.57 -4.83 -9.15
N ASP A 179 17.88 -4.94 -9.11
CA ASP A 179 18.64 -5.17 -7.88
C ASP A 179 18.66 -3.89 -7.00
N TYR A 180 18.70 -4.06 -5.68
CA TYR A 180 19.02 -2.95 -4.77
C TYR A 180 20.53 -2.76 -4.73
N VAL A 181 20.98 -1.53 -4.91
CA VAL A 181 22.42 -1.21 -5.01
C VAL A 181 23.18 -1.35 -3.67
N SER A 182 22.48 -1.38 -2.54
CA SER A 182 23.07 -1.62 -1.21
C SER A 182 22.73 -3.03 -0.69
N THR A 183 22.43 -3.16 0.61
CA THR A 183 22.03 -4.41 1.25
C THR A 183 20.89 -4.13 2.24
N THR A 184 20.07 -5.13 2.50
CA THR A 184 19.05 -5.07 3.56
C THR A 184 19.30 -6.16 4.60
N MET A 185 18.57 -6.16 5.72
CA MET A 185 18.42 -7.31 6.62
C MET A 185 19.74 -8.06 6.92
N ASN A 186 20.60 -7.45 7.74
CA ASN A 186 21.91 -8.02 8.10
C ASN A 186 22.83 -8.29 6.89
N GLY A 187 22.90 -7.38 5.93
CA GLY A 187 23.85 -7.43 4.80
C GLY A 187 23.44 -8.34 3.65
N ALA A 188 22.16 -8.69 3.53
CA ALA A 188 21.65 -9.47 2.40
C ALA A 188 21.65 -8.63 1.12
N LYS A 189 22.17 -9.21 0.03
CA LYS A 189 21.97 -8.69 -1.32
C LYS A 189 20.54 -8.97 -1.74
N THR A 190 19.84 -7.92 -2.20
CA THR A 190 18.41 -7.98 -2.51
C THR A 190 18.10 -7.44 -3.88
N PHE A 191 16.93 -7.84 -4.38
CA PHE A 191 16.26 -7.21 -5.53
C PHE A 191 14.92 -6.63 -5.06
N PHE A 192 14.40 -5.66 -5.79
CA PHE A 192 13.04 -5.16 -5.56
C PHE A 192 12.03 -6.08 -6.22
N GLY A 193 11.17 -6.70 -5.44
CA GLY A 193 10.06 -7.52 -5.95
C GLY A 193 8.72 -6.83 -5.77
N VAL A 194 7.75 -7.18 -6.62
CA VAL A 194 6.34 -6.84 -6.42
C VAL A 194 5.63 -8.02 -5.76
N ASN A 195 4.72 -7.73 -4.83
CA ASN A 195 3.86 -8.74 -4.24
C ASN A 195 2.38 -8.34 -4.44
N PHE A 196 1.73 -8.95 -5.42
CA PHE A 196 0.32 -8.67 -5.74
C PHE A 196 -0.64 -9.18 -4.66
N ALA A 197 -0.21 -10.03 -3.71
CA ALA A 197 -1.06 -10.43 -2.59
C ALA A 197 -1.22 -9.33 -1.53
N ASP A 198 -0.24 -8.43 -1.41
CA ASP A 198 -0.20 -7.42 -0.35
C ASP A 198 0.16 -6.00 -0.83
N GLY A 199 0.21 -5.77 -2.15
CA GLY A 199 0.24 -4.44 -2.78
C GLY A 199 1.52 -3.64 -2.53
N ARG A 200 2.70 -4.29 -2.53
CA ARG A 200 3.96 -3.66 -2.09
C ARG A 200 5.15 -3.93 -3.01
N ILE A 201 6.11 -2.99 -2.98
CA ILE A 201 7.50 -3.19 -3.40
C ILE A 201 8.37 -3.39 -2.16
N LYS A 202 9.19 -4.45 -2.13
CA LYS A 202 10.15 -4.70 -1.04
C LYS A 202 11.48 -5.23 -1.59
N GLY A 203 12.56 -4.97 -0.86
CA GLY A 203 13.82 -5.65 -1.05
C GLY A 203 13.76 -7.08 -0.53
N TYR A 204 13.89 -8.07 -1.41
CA TYR A 204 13.91 -9.48 -1.06
C TYR A 204 15.31 -10.08 -1.25
N PRO A 205 15.80 -10.93 -0.34
CA PRO A 205 17.09 -11.61 -0.50
C PRO A 205 17.14 -12.42 -1.79
N LYS A 206 18.16 -12.19 -2.61
CA LYS A 206 18.41 -12.95 -3.84
C LYS A 206 18.99 -14.35 -3.54
N PHE A 207 19.60 -14.50 -2.37
CA PHE A 207 20.23 -15.75 -1.91
C PHE A 207 19.92 -15.99 -0.43
N ASN A 208 19.73 -17.25 -0.05
CA ASN A 208 19.62 -17.63 1.36
C ASN A 208 21.02 -17.78 1.96
N LYS A 209 21.24 -17.24 3.17
CA LYS A 209 22.51 -17.43 3.91
C LYS A 209 22.77 -18.92 4.16
N GLY A 210 23.70 -19.51 3.41
CA GLY A 210 24.15 -20.89 3.58
C GLY A 210 23.17 -21.99 3.16
N ARG A 211 22.09 -21.69 2.42
CA ARG A 211 21.05 -22.67 2.03
C ARG A 211 20.60 -22.60 0.56
N GLY A 212 21.41 -22.01 -0.33
CA GLY A 212 21.12 -21.94 -1.78
C GLY A 212 20.32 -20.70 -2.22
N SER A 213 19.80 -20.72 -3.45
CA SER A 213 19.02 -19.61 -4.03
C SER A 213 17.67 -19.45 -3.34
N THR A 214 17.16 -18.23 -3.25
CA THR A 214 15.72 -18.01 -3.04
C THR A 214 14.98 -18.27 -4.34
N SER A 215 13.67 -18.51 -4.24
CA SER A 215 12.80 -18.73 -5.39
C SER A 215 11.53 -17.90 -5.29
N PHE A 216 11.15 -17.23 -6.37
CA PHE A 216 10.01 -16.32 -6.46
C PHE A 216 9.26 -16.53 -7.78
N TYR A 217 7.98 -16.13 -7.82
CA TYR A 217 7.18 -16.21 -9.03
C TYR A 217 7.75 -15.32 -10.13
N LEU A 218 7.41 -15.59 -11.38
CA LEU A 218 7.86 -14.78 -12.52
C LEU A 218 6.72 -14.51 -13.50
N LYS A 219 6.63 -13.29 -13.98
CA LYS A 219 5.76 -12.91 -15.10
C LYS A 219 6.61 -12.13 -16.10
N LEU A 220 6.79 -12.68 -17.30
CA LEU A 220 7.60 -12.04 -18.33
C LEU A 220 6.84 -10.91 -19.01
N VAL A 221 7.61 -9.97 -19.53
CA VAL A 221 7.15 -8.81 -20.28
C VAL A 221 7.92 -8.68 -21.58
N ARG A 222 7.35 -7.99 -22.56
CA ARG A 222 7.98 -7.55 -23.80
C ARG A 222 7.37 -6.20 -24.25
N GLY A 223 7.85 -5.65 -25.37
CA GLY A 223 7.35 -4.38 -25.91
C GLY A 223 8.12 -3.16 -25.41
N ASN A 224 7.42 -2.07 -25.10
CA ASN A 224 7.97 -0.73 -24.85
C ASN A 224 9.24 -0.73 -23.96
N ASN A 225 10.41 -0.56 -24.59
CA ASN A 225 11.70 -0.54 -23.90
C ASN A 225 12.07 0.83 -23.30
N LYS A 226 11.20 1.84 -23.48
CA LYS A 226 11.31 3.17 -22.87
C LYS A 226 10.53 3.28 -21.57
N TYR A 227 9.63 2.33 -21.27
CA TYR A 227 8.82 2.39 -20.06
C TYR A 227 9.69 2.50 -18.79
N GLY A 228 9.43 3.52 -17.98
CA GLY A 228 10.15 3.78 -16.73
C GLY A 228 11.51 4.48 -16.88
N LYS A 229 11.90 4.90 -18.09
CA LYS A 229 13.08 5.74 -18.34
C LYS A 229 12.66 7.19 -18.44
N ASN A 230 12.93 7.97 -17.39
CA ASN A 230 12.62 9.39 -17.36
C ASN A 230 13.55 10.21 -18.28
N ASP A 231 13.07 11.36 -18.74
CA ASP A 231 13.84 12.38 -19.46
C ASP A 231 13.62 13.74 -18.78
N PHE A 232 14.34 13.95 -17.68
CA PHE A 232 14.16 15.11 -16.82
C PHE A 232 14.90 16.35 -17.35
N VAL A 233 14.20 17.47 -17.34
CA VAL A 233 14.71 18.80 -17.70
C VAL A 233 14.39 19.77 -16.56
N ASP A 234 15.43 20.40 -16.01
CA ASP A 234 15.24 21.53 -15.09
C ASP A 234 14.79 22.76 -15.88
N LYS A 235 13.62 23.30 -15.52
CA LYS A 235 13.06 24.49 -16.17
C LYS A 235 13.63 25.80 -15.64
N ALA A 236 14.48 25.74 -14.60
CA ALA A 236 15.10 26.87 -13.92
C ALA A 236 14.09 27.85 -13.28
N ASP A 237 12.85 27.42 -13.09
CA ASP A 237 11.76 28.18 -12.45
C ASP A 237 11.30 27.55 -11.12
N GLY A 238 11.98 26.49 -10.68
CA GLY A 238 11.59 25.68 -9.53
C GLY A 238 10.88 24.36 -9.89
N THR A 239 10.69 24.07 -11.17
CA THR A 239 10.10 22.81 -11.65
C THR A 239 11.10 21.93 -12.41
N ILE A 240 10.87 20.62 -12.33
CA ILE A 240 11.52 19.61 -13.18
C ILE A 240 10.43 19.04 -14.09
N TYR A 241 10.62 19.15 -15.39
CA TYR A 241 9.72 18.56 -16.37
C TYR A 241 10.27 17.20 -16.83
N ASP A 242 9.43 16.19 -16.92
CA ASP A 242 9.79 14.88 -17.48
C ASP A 242 9.18 14.73 -18.87
N ASN A 243 9.98 14.91 -19.93
CA ASN A 243 9.50 14.74 -21.31
C ASN A 243 9.05 13.29 -21.58
N ALA A 244 9.51 12.32 -20.79
CA ALA A 244 9.15 10.93 -20.99
C ALA A 244 7.68 10.65 -20.63
N THR A 245 7.15 11.37 -19.64
CA THR A 245 5.78 11.19 -19.08
C THR A 245 4.88 12.39 -19.26
N ASN A 246 5.44 13.53 -19.70
CA ASN A 246 4.81 14.84 -19.76
C ASN A 246 4.32 15.38 -18.39
N LEU A 247 4.93 14.92 -17.29
CA LEU A 247 4.66 15.41 -15.93
C LEU A 247 5.62 16.54 -15.55
N ALA A 248 5.09 17.58 -14.91
CA ALA A 248 5.87 18.60 -14.22
C ALA A 248 5.91 18.28 -12.73
N TRP A 249 7.09 18.39 -12.12
CA TRP A 249 7.33 18.10 -10.72
C TRP A 249 7.89 19.32 -10.02
N MET A 250 7.52 19.52 -8.76
CA MET A 250 8.24 20.46 -7.91
C MET A 250 9.70 19.99 -7.75
N LYS A 251 10.66 20.88 -7.97
CA LYS A 251 12.09 20.58 -7.77
C LYS A 251 12.46 20.40 -6.31
N TYR A 252 11.76 21.07 -5.41
CA TYR A 252 11.96 21.01 -3.96
C TYR A 252 10.84 20.20 -3.29
N ASP A 253 11.15 19.56 -2.17
CA ASP A 253 10.15 18.92 -1.32
C ASP A 253 9.66 19.82 -0.17
N SER A 254 8.64 19.38 0.55
CA SER A 254 8.03 20.11 1.67
C SER A 254 8.97 20.45 2.84
N GLY A 255 10.20 19.92 2.87
CA GLY A 255 11.23 20.29 3.85
C GLY A 255 12.16 21.41 3.40
N SER A 256 12.07 21.83 2.14
CA SER A 256 12.90 22.91 1.61
C SER A 256 12.56 24.25 2.23
N GLU A 257 13.58 25.06 2.45
CA GLU A 257 13.45 26.44 2.93
C GLU A 257 12.54 27.30 2.05
N THR A 258 12.42 26.94 0.76
CA THR A 258 11.48 27.52 -0.22
C THR A 258 10.05 27.62 0.31
N PHE A 259 9.61 26.68 1.17
CA PHE A 259 8.24 26.63 1.68
C PHE A 259 8.08 27.06 3.14
N GLN A 260 9.15 27.53 3.81
CA GLN A 260 9.09 27.95 5.21
C GLN A 260 8.08 29.09 5.45
N SER A 261 7.93 30.01 4.51
CA SER A 261 6.95 31.11 4.60
C SER A 261 5.50 30.62 4.64
N LEU A 262 5.24 29.43 4.10
CA LEU A 262 3.93 28.77 4.14
C LEU A 262 3.68 28.05 5.48
N ARG A 263 4.59 28.17 6.45
CA ARG A 263 4.58 27.45 7.75
C ARG A 263 4.57 25.93 7.58
N ILE A 264 5.08 25.46 6.44
CA ILE A 264 5.30 24.05 6.14
C ILE A 264 6.79 23.80 6.32
N ASN A 265 7.12 22.85 7.20
CA ASN A 265 8.50 22.50 7.47
C ASN A 265 8.61 20.97 7.62
N GLY A 266 8.89 20.31 6.50
CA GLY A 266 9.21 18.89 6.45
C GLY A 266 7.97 18.00 6.33
N ALA A 267 7.86 17.04 7.24
CA ALA A 267 6.92 15.94 7.14
C ALA A 267 5.48 16.36 7.50
N LEU A 268 4.51 15.92 6.71
CA LEU A 268 3.09 16.21 6.86
C LEU A 268 2.30 14.91 7.06
N ASN A 269 1.20 14.95 7.82
CA ASN A 269 0.23 13.86 7.79
C ASN A 269 -0.47 13.83 6.42
N TRP A 270 -1.24 12.78 6.13
CA TRP A 270 -1.78 12.58 4.78
C TRP A 270 -2.79 13.67 4.37
N GLU A 271 -3.66 14.10 5.29
CA GLU A 271 -4.64 15.17 5.04
C GLU A 271 -3.95 16.51 4.70
N ASN A 272 -2.93 16.88 5.46
CA ASN A 272 -2.14 18.08 5.22
C ASN A 272 -1.30 17.97 3.95
N ALA A 273 -0.85 16.77 3.58
CA ALA A 273 -0.13 16.54 2.33
C ALA A 273 -1.01 16.77 1.10
N LEU A 274 -2.26 16.31 1.13
CA LEU A 274 -3.26 16.60 0.11
C LEU A 274 -3.50 18.12 0.04
N SER A 275 -3.85 18.72 1.17
CA SER A 275 -4.12 20.17 1.26
C SER A 275 -2.94 21.03 0.80
N PHE A 276 -1.70 20.63 1.09
CA PHE A 276 -0.51 21.34 0.63
C PHE A 276 -0.43 21.39 -0.90
N CYS A 277 -0.59 20.26 -1.57
CA CYS A 277 -0.49 20.24 -3.03
C CYS A 277 -1.68 20.94 -3.70
N GLU A 278 -2.90 20.79 -3.18
CA GLU A 278 -4.09 21.43 -3.76
C GLU A 278 -4.06 22.96 -3.68
N ASN A 279 -3.43 23.52 -2.64
CA ASN A 279 -3.51 24.96 -2.35
C ASN A 279 -2.25 25.73 -2.71
N ILE A 280 -1.17 25.07 -3.13
CA ILE A 280 0.09 25.77 -3.42
C ILE A 280 0.05 26.46 -4.78
N ASN A 281 0.38 27.75 -4.78
CA ASN A 281 0.73 28.51 -5.97
C ASN A 281 2.25 28.59 -6.06
N TYR A 282 2.86 27.80 -6.95
CA TYR A 282 4.31 27.68 -7.05
C TYR A 282 4.76 27.61 -8.50
N ALA A 283 5.88 28.28 -8.80
CA ALA A 283 6.46 28.39 -10.15
C ALA A 283 5.44 28.87 -11.21
N GLY A 284 4.51 29.76 -10.84
CA GLY A 284 3.46 30.26 -11.73
C GLY A 284 2.34 29.26 -12.03
N MET A 285 2.29 28.11 -11.34
CA MET A 285 1.30 27.06 -11.49
C MET A 285 0.46 26.90 -10.21
N SER A 286 -0.82 26.58 -10.38
CA SER A 286 -1.79 26.34 -9.29
C SER A 286 -2.50 25.00 -9.40
N ASN A 287 -2.22 24.22 -10.43
CA ASN A 287 -2.79 22.89 -10.68
C ASN A 287 -1.85 21.79 -10.16
N TRP A 288 -1.25 22.03 -9.00
CA TRP A 288 -0.44 21.04 -8.29
C TRP A 288 -1.37 20.04 -7.60
N ARG A 289 -0.94 18.78 -7.54
CA ARG A 289 -1.63 17.70 -6.83
C ARG A 289 -0.64 16.76 -6.20
N LEU A 290 -1.08 16.03 -5.18
CA LEU A 290 -0.28 14.96 -4.61
C LEU A 290 -0.22 13.79 -5.63
N PRO A 291 0.97 13.32 -6.05
CA PRO A 291 1.08 12.25 -7.03
C PRO A 291 0.43 10.96 -6.51
N ASN A 292 -0.16 10.18 -7.41
CA ASN A 292 -0.57 8.83 -7.04
C ASN A 292 0.66 7.91 -6.85
N ALA A 293 0.45 6.71 -6.33
CA ALA A 293 1.54 5.78 -5.99
C ALA A 293 2.44 5.42 -7.19
N LYS A 294 1.86 5.28 -8.39
CA LYS A 294 2.61 4.91 -9.60
C LYS A 294 3.39 6.09 -10.17
N GLU A 295 2.84 7.29 -10.10
CA GLU A 295 3.54 8.52 -10.48
C GLU A 295 4.73 8.78 -9.56
N LEU A 296 4.54 8.69 -8.25
CA LEU A 296 5.63 8.88 -7.29
C LEU A 296 6.72 7.81 -7.43
N GLN A 297 6.33 6.57 -7.72
CA GLN A 297 7.28 5.48 -7.99
C GLN A 297 8.07 5.71 -9.30
N SER A 298 7.46 6.38 -10.28
CA SER A 298 8.09 6.60 -11.60
C SER A 298 9.34 7.46 -11.55
N ILE A 299 9.50 8.31 -10.53
CA ILE A 299 10.68 9.17 -10.36
C ILE A 299 11.77 8.55 -9.47
N VAL A 300 11.55 7.33 -8.95
CA VAL A 300 12.59 6.62 -8.19
C VAL A 300 13.74 6.24 -9.12
N ASP A 301 14.96 6.56 -8.70
CA ASP A 301 16.20 6.10 -9.29
C ASP A 301 16.73 4.90 -8.50
N TYR A 302 16.42 3.70 -8.98
CA TYR A 302 16.84 2.44 -8.35
C TYR A 302 18.34 2.16 -8.45
N THR A 303 19.11 3.01 -9.14
CA THR A 303 20.58 2.92 -9.19
C THR A 303 21.25 3.68 -8.05
N LYS A 304 20.46 4.38 -7.20
CA LYS A 304 20.93 5.23 -6.12
C LYS A 304 20.43 4.78 -4.76
N SER A 305 21.22 5.09 -3.74
CA SER A 305 20.82 4.93 -2.35
C SER A 305 21.68 5.79 -1.44
N PRO A 306 21.23 6.04 -0.20
CA PRO A 306 22.04 6.78 0.77
C PRO A 306 23.41 6.15 1.03
N ASP A 307 23.55 4.82 0.88
CA ASP A 307 24.80 4.10 1.12
C ASP A 307 25.76 4.11 -0.08
N THR A 308 25.27 4.30 -1.30
CA THR A 308 26.06 4.11 -2.53
C THR A 308 26.32 5.40 -3.30
N SER A 309 25.36 6.33 -3.28
CA SER A 309 25.43 7.62 -3.96
C SER A 309 25.45 8.80 -2.99
N SER A 310 25.36 8.56 -1.67
CA SER A 310 25.20 9.61 -0.65
C SER A 310 24.02 10.56 -0.94
N SER A 311 22.98 10.05 -1.61
CA SER A 311 21.82 10.80 -2.07
C SER A 311 20.52 10.05 -1.80
N ALA A 312 19.39 10.73 -1.95
CA ALA A 312 18.10 10.08 -2.14
C ALA A 312 18.12 9.22 -3.41
N ALA A 313 17.26 8.20 -3.47
CA ALA A 313 17.02 7.36 -4.63
C ALA A 313 16.20 8.09 -5.71
N ILE A 314 16.72 9.21 -6.21
CA ILE A 314 16.11 10.09 -7.22
C ILE A 314 17.21 10.75 -8.07
N ASN A 315 16.85 11.25 -9.25
CA ASN A 315 17.76 12.02 -10.10
C ASN A 315 18.27 13.29 -9.39
N ASP A 316 19.53 13.68 -9.64
CA ASP A 316 20.21 14.80 -8.94
C ASP A 316 19.63 16.19 -9.28
N LEU A 317 18.80 16.29 -10.32
CA LEU A 317 18.06 17.52 -10.61
C LEU A 317 17.04 17.86 -9.50
N PHE A 318 16.55 16.85 -8.77
CA PHE A 318 15.65 17.05 -7.65
C PHE A 318 16.42 17.40 -6.37
N VAL A 319 15.90 18.37 -5.63
CA VAL A 319 16.40 18.70 -4.30
C VAL A 319 15.58 17.96 -3.25
N SER A 320 16.21 17.01 -2.57
CA SER A 320 15.63 16.27 -1.45
C SER A 320 16.23 16.73 -0.13
N THR A 321 15.37 17.01 0.84
CA THR A 321 15.79 17.41 2.18
C THR A 321 16.49 16.25 2.88
N SER A 322 17.70 16.48 3.38
CA SER A 322 18.43 15.51 4.19
C SER A 322 17.83 15.44 5.60
N ILE A 323 17.69 14.23 6.14
CA ILE A 323 17.22 13.96 7.50
C ILE A 323 18.24 13.15 8.29
N LYS A 324 17.98 12.99 9.61
CA LYS A 324 18.66 12.01 10.46
C LYS A 324 17.71 10.87 10.77
N ASN A 325 18.12 9.64 10.47
CA ASN A 325 17.32 8.46 10.83
C ASN A 325 17.49 8.09 12.32
N GLY A 326 16.78 7.06 12.79
CA GLY A 326 16.84 6.63 14.19
C GLY A 326 18.22 6.13 14.69
N ASN A 327 19.17 5.88 13.78
CA ASN A 327 20.57 5.58 14.10
C ASN A 327 21.48 6.84 14.01
N ASN A 328 20.91 8.04 13.90
CA ASN A 328 21.60 9.30 13.70
C ASN A 328 22.46 9.38 12.41
N GLN A 329 22.14 8.54 11.43
CA GLN A 329 22.81 8.55 10.12
C GLN A 329 22.13 9.57 9.21
N VAL A 330 22.91 10.15 8.29
CA VAL A 330 22.34 10.94 7.18
C VAL A 330 21.47 10.02 6.33
N ASP A 331 20.25 10.45 6.08
CA ASP A 331 19.24 9.71 5.33
C ASP A 331 18.31 10.67 4.58
N PHE A 332 17.35 10.11 3.85
CA PHE A 332 16.37 10.86 3.08
C PHE A 332 14.94 10.39 3.41
N PRO A 333 13.95 11.27 3.30
CA PRO A 333 12.61 10.99 3.80
C PRO A 333 11.84 10.01 2.92
N PHE A 334 10.71 9.56 3.46
CA PHE A 334 9.66 8.91 2.70
C PHE A 334 8.70 9.98 2.19
N TYR A 335 8.07 9.71 1.05
CA TYR A 335 7.16 10.66 0.40
C TYR A 335 5.76 10.07 0.30
N TRP A 336 4.76 10.87 0.68
CA TRP A 336 3.36 10.50 0.54
C TRP A 336 2.94 10.43 -0.92
N SER A 337 2.10 9.45 -1.25
CA SER A 337 1.24 9.50 -2.43
C SER A 337 -0.22 9.77 -2.03
N SER A 338 -1.04 10.15 -3.00
CA SER A 338 -2.49 10.33 -2.86
C SER A 338 -3.27 9.02 -2.79
N THR A 339 -2.59 7.87 -2.93
CA THR A 339 -3.21 6.54 -3.01
C THR A 339 -3.39 5.91 -1.63
N THR A 340 -4.62 5.51 -1.32
CA THR A 340 -4.92 4.71 -0.12
C THR A 340 -4.47 3.26 -0.30
N HIS A 341 -3.88 2.66 0.74
CA HIS A 341 -3.56 1.23 0.76
C HIS A 341 -4.56 0.47 1.64
N LEU A 342 -5.26 -0.51 1.06
CA LEU A 342 -6.29 -1.31 1.73
C LEU A 342 -5.69 -2.52 2.45
N ASP A 343 -4.91 -2.23 3.47
CA ASP A 343 -4.19 -3.21 4.28
C ASP A 343 -4.68 -3.23 5.73
N GLY A 344 -4.64 -4.41 6.35
CA GLY A 344 -4.98 -4.58 7.76
C GLY A 344 -6.47 -4.43 8.07
N ARG A 345 -6.78 -4.34 9.37
CA ARG A 345 -8.15 -4.40 9.90
C ARG A 345 -8.98 -3.16 9.54
N ASP A 346 -8.37 -2.00 9.66
CA ASP A 346 -9.05 -0.72 9.48
C ASP A 346 -8.84 -0.26 8.04
N LEU A 347 -9.59 -0.86 7.11
CA LEU A 347 -9.47 -0.57 5.69
C LEU A 347 -9.69 0.93 5.42
N GLY A 348 -8.77 1.53 4.67
CA GLY A 348 -8.79 2.96 4.36
C GLY A 348 -7.95 3.84 5.29
N SER A 349 -7.48 3.30 6.42
CA SER A 349 -6.71 4.06 7.42
C SER A 349 -5.23 4.30 7.05
N THR A 350 -4.73 3.64 6.01
CA THR A 350 -3.33 3.78 5.56
C THR A 350 -3.23 4.30 4.13
N ALA A 351 -2.21 5.09 3.85
CA ALA A 351 -1.87 5.56 2.51
C ALA A 351 -0.49 5.02 2.09
N VAL A 352 -0.24 5.02 0.78
CA VAL A 352 1.04 4.57 0.21
C VAL A 352 2.10 5.65 0.41
N TYR A 353 3.31 5.22 0.78
CA TYR A 353 4.50 6.05 0.67
C TYR A 353 5.58 5.32 -0.15
N ILE A 354 6.48 6.11 -0.75
CA ILE A 354 7.71 5.62 -1.37
C ILE A 354 8.91 6.09 -0.55
N ALA A 355 9.81 5.17 -0.22
CA ALA A 355 11.03 5.46 0.53
C ALA A 355 12.14 5.94 -0.41
N PHE A 356 12.52 7.22 -0.35
CA PHE A 356 13.67 7.72 -1.13
C PHE A 356 14.99 7.61 -0.36
N GLY A 357 14.94 7.46 0.97
CA GLY A 357 16.04 6.99 1.81
C GLY A 357 15.89 5.52 2.23
N ARG A 358 16.65 5.08 3.23
CA ARG A 358 16.62 3.69 3.71
C ARG A 358 15.24 3.32 4.25
N ALA A 359 14.69 2.19 3.84
CA ALA A 359 13.40 1.71 4.35
C ALA A 359 13.62 0.96 5.67
N MET A 360 13.70 1.73 6.75
CA MET A 360 14.11 1.27 8.08
C MET A 360 13.07 0.37 8.78
N GLY A 361 13.56 -0.56 9.59
CA GLY A 361 12.75 -1.42 10.44
C GLY A 361 13.50 -1.99 11.64
N TYR A 362 12.76 -2.30 12.70
CA TYR A 362 13.22 -2.90 13.94
C TYR A 362 13.21 -4.43 13.81
N MET A 363 14.29 -4.99 13.27
CA MET A 363 14.40 -6.42 13.05
C MET A 363 15.07 -7.11 14.24
N SER A 364 14.41 -8.13 14.80
CA SER A 364 14.99 -8.98 15.84
C SER A 364 15.88 -10.07 15.24
N ASP A 365 17.12 -10.16 15.72
CA ASP A 365 18.00 -11.29 15.43
C ASP A 365 17.52 -12.53 16.20
N ARG A 366 17.25 -13.62 15.47
CA ARG A 366 16.70 -14.85 16.05
C ARG A 366 17.69 -15.61 16.95
N ARG A 367 19.00 -15.35 16.83
CA ARG A 367 20.04 -16.03 17.62
C ARG A 367 20.31 -15.32 18.93
N THR A 368 20.29 -13.99 18.90
CA THR A 368 20.63 -13.16 20.06
C THR A 368 19.42 -12.53 20.73
N SER A 369 18.23 -12.64 20.12
CA SER A 369 16.99 -11.97 20.55
C SER A 369 17.12 -10.44 20.64
N THR A 370 18.18 -9.86 20.07
CA THR A 370 18.39 -8.40 20.06
C THR A 370 17.70 -7.78 18.85
N THR A 371 16.95 -6.71 19.11
CA THR A 371 16.29 -5.92 18.06
C THR A 371 17.21 -4.80 17.63
N LYS A 372 17.41 -4.66 16.31
CA LYS A 372 18.24 -3.63 15.71
C LYS A 372 17.45 -2.85 14.67
N LEU A 373 17.63 -1.53 14.68
CA LEU A 373 17.14 -0.68 13.61
C LEU A 373 18.09 -0.78 12.42
N MET A 374 17.57 -1.21 11.27
CA MET A 374 18.34 -1.39 10.04
C MET A 374 17.47 -1.18 8.80
N ASP A 375 18.10 -1.03 7.64
CA ASP A 375 17.39 -1.04 6.35
C ASP A 375 16.83 -2.45 6.09
N VAL A 376 15.50 -2.58 6.01
CA VAL A 376 14.82 -3.87 5.85
C VAL A 376 14.23 -4.05 4.45
N HIS A 377 13.99 -2.98 3.70
CA HIS A 377 13.40 -3.06 2.35
C HIS A 377 14.17 -2.32 1.25
N GLY A 378 15.11 -1.42 1.57
CA GLY A 378 15.91 -0.65 0.61
C GLY A 378 15.29 0.69 0.18
N ALA A 379 16.14 1.64 -0.19
CA ALA A 379 15.71 2.90 -0.82
C ALA A 379 15.11 2.61 -2.22
N GLY A 380 13.87 3.03 -2.42
CA GLY A 380 13.01 2.69 -3.55
C GLY A 380 11.86 1.73 -3.20
N ALA A 381 11.77 1.28 -1.94
CA ALA A 381 10.65 0.48 -1.46
C ALA A 381 9.34 1.28 -1.41
N GLN A 382 8.23 0.58 -1.64
CA GLN A 382 6.89 1.11 -1.49
C GLN A 382 6.17 0.40 -0.36
N ARG A 383 5.67 1.15 0.60
CA ARG A 383 4.96 0.64 1.78
C ARG A 383 3.71 1.50 2.04
N SER A 384 3.19 1.43 3.26
CA SER A 384 2.11 2.30 3.70
C SER A 384 2.26 2.63 5.17
N ASP A 385 1.75 3.80 5.54
CA ASP A 385 1.68 4.31 6.90
C ASP A 385 0.24 4.69 7.26
N PRO A 386 -0.13 4.69 8.56
CA PRO A 386 -1.37 5.31 9.00
C PRO A 386 -1.43 6.77 8.54
N LYS A 387 -2.59 7.21 8.05
CA LYS A 387 -2.80 8.57 7.53
C LYS A 387 -2.75 9.66 8.61
N SER A 388 -3.05 9.27 9.85
CA SER A 388 -3.04 10.13 11.03
C SER A 388 -2.69 9.34 12.29
N GLY A 389 -2.48 10.03 13.41
CA GLY A 389 -2.23 9.43 14.72
C GLY A 389 -0.90 9.86 15.31
N ASN A 390 -0.32 9.00 16.15
CA ASN A 390 0.96 9.27 16.82
C ASN A 390 1.95 8.12 16.60
N ALA A 391 3.08 8.42 15.96
CA ALA A 391 4.13 7.46 15.63
C ALA A 391 4.75 6.80 16.87
N SER A 392 4.74 7.48 18.03
CA SER A 392 5.26 6.91 19.29
C SER A 392 4.52 5.66 19.77
N LYS A 393 3.32 5.38 19.21
CA LYS A 393 2.58 4.14 19.45
C LYS A 393 3.19 2.91 18.76
N TYR A 394 4.20 3.11 17.91
CA TYR A 394 4.92 2.05 17.18
C TYR A 394 6.42 2.04 17.54
N PRO A 395 6.78 1.91 18.84
CA PRO A 395 8.18 2.02 19.28
C PRO A 395 9.09 0.92 18.70
N THR A 396 8.51 -0.18 18.24
CA THR A 396 9.20 -1.30 17.57
C THR A 396 8.72 -1.49 16.12
N GLY A 397 8.15 -0.44 15.53
CA GLY A 397 7.57 -0.49 14.20
C GLY A 397 6.36 -1.41 14.06
N ARG A 398 6.04 -1.79 12.82
CA ARG A 398 4.86 -2.60 12.47
C ARG A 398 5.21 -3.75 11.53
N GLY A 399 4.58 -4.90 11.75
CA GLY A 399 4.72 -6.06 10.89
C GLY A 399 5.98 -6.90 11.17
N PRO A 400 6.22 -7.97 10.39
CA PRO A 400 7.27 -8.94 10.69
C PRO A 400 8.71 -8.41 10.68
N GLN A 401 8.98 -7.36 9.89
CA GLN A 401 10.27 -6.68 9.84
C GLN A 401 10.36 -5.46 10.76
N GLY A 402 9.29 -5.16 11.52
CA GLY A 402 9.23 -4.01 12.41
C GLY A 402 9.36 -2.69 11.66
N ASP A 403 8.70 -2.54 10.51
CA ASP A 403 8.79 -1.33 9.67
C ASP A 403 8.58 -0.07 10.52
N VAL A 404 9.48 0.91 10.37
CA VAL A 404 9.31 2.21 11.02
C VAL A 404 8.01 2.86 10.53
N ILE A 405 7.25 3.41 11.47
CA ILE A 405 6.01 4.14 11.19
C ILE A 405 6.26 5.62 11.44
N GLY A 406 6.16 6.42 10.38
CA GLY A 406 6.34 7.87 10.43
C GLY A 406 5.05 8.62 10.72
N ILE A 407 3.93 8.22 10.10
CA ILE A 407 2.63 8.95 10.02
C ILE A 407 2.75 10.29 9.31
N ASN A 408 3.79 11.06 9.61
CA ASN A 408 4.16 12.24 8.86
C ASN A 408 5.24 11.84 7.85
N ASN A 409 5.00 12.10 6.57
CA ASN A 409 5.96 11.86 5.48
C ASN A 409 6.08 13.14 4.64
N TYR A 410 7.16 13.27 3.88
CA TYR A 410 7.42 14.46 3.07
C TYR A 410 6.54 14.45 1.82
N VAL A 411 6.48 15.59 1.14
CA VAL A 411 5.63 15.79 -0.03
C VAL A 411 6.40 16.42 -1.17
N ARG A 412 6.15 15.92 -2.38
CA ARG A 412 6.58 16.51 -3.64
C ARG A 412 5.39 16.46 -4.59
N CYS A 413 4.85 17.62 -4.95
CA CYS A 413 3.67 17.69 -5.80
C CYS A 413 4.05 17.48 -7.28
N VAL A 414 3.06 17.03 -8.04
CA VAL A 414 3.12 16.83 -9.48
C VAL A 414 2.02 17.65 -10.14
N SER A 415 2.19 17.95 -11.41
CA SER A 415 1.20 18.64 -12.24
C SER A 415 1.30 18.17 -13.68
N ASP A 416 0.19 18.27 -14.42
CA ASP A 416 0.11 17.94 -15.84
C ASP A 416 -1.11 18.61 -16.49
N ASN A 417 -1.33 18.30 -17.78
CA ASN A 417 -2.43 18.83 -18.60
C ASN A 417 -3.35 17.73 -19.17
N PHE A 418 -3.28 16.50 -18.67
CA PHE A 418 -4.04 15.35 -19.19
C PHE A 418 -4.91 14.66 -18.13
N THR A 419 -4.51 14.71 -16.86
CA THR A 419 -5.27 14.27 -15.70
C THR A 419 -6.48 15.18 -15.53
N ARG A 420 -7.64 14.58 -15.25
CA ARG A 420 -8.91 15.30 -15.14
C ARG A 420 -9.56 15.04 -13.80
N ASP A 421 -10.32 16.00 -13.32
CA ASP A 421 -11.18 15.79 -12.15
C ASP A 421 -12.16 14.66 -12.43
N ASN A 422 -12.26 13.73 -11.49
CA ASN A 422 -13.25 12.67 -11.52
C ASN A 422 -14.62 13.26 -11.18
N THR A 423 -15.44 13.58 -12.18
CA THR A 423 -16.81 14.10 -11.95
C THR A 423 -17.84 13.01 -11.65
N SER A 424 -17.45 11.73 -11.74
CA SER A 424 -18.37 10.62 -11.52
C SER A 424 -18.83 10.50 -10.07
N ASN A 425 -20.07 10.05 -9.91
CA ASN A 425 -20.65 9.60 -8.63
C ASN A 425 -20.64 8.06 -8.49
N SER A 426 -20.00 7.35 -9.43
CA SER A 426 -19.84 5.89 -9.38
C SER A 426 -18.70 5.50 -8.43
N TYR A 427 -19.00 5.39 -7.13
CA TYR A 427 -18.09 4.86 -6.12
C TYR A 427 -18.82 3.87 -5.21
N GLU A 428 -18.10 2.87 -4.71
CA GLU A 428 -18.66 1.93 -3.74
C GLU A 428 -18.62 2.57 -2.35
N ILE A 429 -19.77 3.05 -1.88
CA ILE A 429 -19.95 3.24 -0.43
C ILE A 429 -20.08 1.86 0.18
N LYS A 430 -18.96 1.26 0.58
CA LYS A 430 -19.02 0.14 1.54
C LYS A 430 -19.54 0.71 2.87
N SER A 431 -20.87 0.73 2.99
CA SER A 431 -21.61 1.07 4.20
C SER A 431 -20.91 0.41 5.40
N SER A 432 -20.59 1.23 6.39
CA SER A 432 -19.70 0.97 7.51
C SER A 432 -20.22 -0.04 8.53
N THR A 433 -20.76 -1.19 8.12
CA THR A 433 -21.14 -2.27 9.05
C THR A 433 -19.94 -3.08 9.54
N GLN A 434 -18.76 -2.91 8.94
CA GLN A 434 -17.52 -3.56 9.41
C GLN A 434 -16.72 -2.74 10.44
N ASN A 435 -16.95 -1.42 10.56
CA ASN A 435 -16.12 -0.52 11.39
C ASN A 435 -16.86 0.29 12.47
N MET A 436 -18.18 0.14 12.65
CA MET A 436 -18.87 0.73 13.80
C MET A 436 -19.24 -0.32 14.86
N LYS A 437 -18.31 -0.58 15.78
CA LYS A 437 -18.74 -0.83 17.17
C LYS A 437 -18.57 0.50 17.93
N PRO A 438 -19.64 1.07 18.51
CA PRO A 438 -19.51 2.23 19.37
C PRO A 438 -18.53 1.91 20.49
N ARG A 439 -17.50 2.75 20.64
CA ARG A 439 -16.71 2.81 21.85
C ARG A 439 -17.71 3.19 22.95
N ARG A 440 -17.93 2.32 23.96
CA ARG A 440 -18.75 2.68 25.12
C ARG A 440 -18.19 3.97 25.71
N LEU A 441 -18.90 5.07 25.52
CA LEU A 441 -18.77 6.25 26.34
C LEU A 441 -19.22 5.82 27.75
N ASN A 442 -18.28 5.77 28.69
CA ASN A 442 -18.64 5.80 30.10
C ASN A 442 -19.18 7.20 30.37
N SER A 443 -20.48 7.38 30.18
CA SER A 443 -21.22 8.47 30.80
C SER A 443 -21.37 8.12 32.27
N ASN A 444 -20.44 8.60 33.09
CA ASN A 444 -20.63 8.84 34.51
C ASN A 444 -19.55 9.83 34.94
N HIS A 445 -19.80 11.12 34.75
CA HIS A 445 -19.76 12.07 35.86
C HIS A 445 -20.25 13.44 35.39
N SER A 446 -21.31 13.88 36.06
CA SER A 446 -21.83 15.23 36.11
C SER A 446 -20.77 16.22 36.60
N SER A 447 -20.83 17.40 36.00
CA SER A 447 -20.25 18.68 36.41
C SER A 447 -20.05 18.87 37.93
N GLN A 448 -18.86 19.31 38.32
CA GLN A 448 -18.66 20.52 39.11
C GLN A 448 -17.21 21.01 38.97
N LEU A 449 -17.09 22.33 38.76
CA LEU A 449 -15.86 23.11 38.71
C LEU A 449 -15.28 23.26 40.12
N GLU A 450 -13.96 23.18 40.27
CA GLU A 450 -13.15 24.20 40.96
C GLU A 450 -11.64 23.89 40.90
N SER A 451 -10.87 24.93 41.22
CA SER A 451 -9.50 25.31 40.90
C SER A 451 -8.34 24.58 41.62
N ASN A 452 -7.24 24.31 40.87
CA ASN A 452 -5.77 24.45 41.16
C ASN A 452 -5.14 23.95 42.51
N PRO A 453 -3.80 23.80 42.64
CA PRO A 453 -2.80 23.01 41.90
C PRO A 453 -1.88 22.15 42.84
N SER A 454 -0.89 21.45 42.24
CA SER A 454 0.42 21.01 42.80
C SER A 454 0.64 19.60 43.42
N ASN A 455 1.77 19.02 42.97
CA ASN A 455 2.76 18.14 43.61
C ASN A 455 2.55 16.63 43.95
N GLN A 456 3.53 15.87 43.43
CA GLN A 456 4.32 14.78 44.02
C GLN A 456 3.77 13.34 44.18
N SER A 457 4.53 12.42 43.54
CA SER A 457 4.99 11.08 43.96
C SER A 457 4.12 10.24 44.90
N ASP A 458 3.79 9.00 44.50
CA ASP A 458 4.51 7.82 45.01
C ASP A 458 4.07 6.48 44.39
N PHE A 459 5.06 5.58 44.38
CA PHE A 459 5.00 4.15 44.07
C PHE A 459 4.25 3.38 45.17
N GLN A 460 3.44 2.35 44.82
CA GLN A 460 3.42 1.01 45.48
C GLN A 460 2.31 0.07 44.95
N GLY A 461 2.75 -1.11 44.46
CA GLY A 461 2.29 -2.46 44.85
C GLY A 461 0.83 -2.95 44.65
N PRO A 462 0.60 -4.16 44.08
CA PRO A 462 -0.74 -4.76 43.93
C PRO A 462 -1.07 -5.82 45.01
N PRO A 463 -2.36 -6.16 45.23
CA PRO A 463 -2.75 -7.47 45.80
C PRO A 463 -3.76 -8.22 44.89
N LYS A 464 -3.45 -9.45 44.44
CA LYS A 464 -3.67 -10.79 45.04
C LYS A 464 -5.11 -11.33 44.93
N PHE A 465 -5.20 -12.48 44.27
CA PHE A 465 -6.35 -13.39 44.13
C PHE A 465 -6.58 -14.20 45.42
N ASN A 466 -7.85 -14.57 45.66
CA ASN A 466 -8.22 -15.72 46.50
C ASN A 466 -9.22 -16.61 45.76
N ASN A 467 -8.97 -17.92 45.82
CA ASN A 467 -9.84 -19.04 45.45
C ASN A 467 -10.32 -19.71 46.74
N ASP A 468 -11.56 -20.19 46.75
CA ASP A 468 -12.14 -21.33 47.52
C ASP A 468 -13.66 -21.33 47.19
N GLN A 469 -14.44 -22.42 47.07
CA GLN A 469 -14.30 -23.85 47.27
C GLN A 469 -15.46 -24.56 46.51
N LEU A 470 -15.28 -25.84 46.18
CA LEU A 470 -16.24 -26.73 45.52
C LEU A 470 -17.26 -27.34 46.51
N ASP A 471 -18.51 -27.54 46.07
CA ASP A 471 -19.33 -28.69 46.50
C ASP A 471 -20.30 -29.13 45.38
N SER A 472 -20.63 -30.41 45.40
CA SER A 472 -21.09 -31.28 44.32
C SER A 472 -22.49 -31.86 44.56
N GLY A 473 -23.35 -31.83 43.53
CA GLY A 473 -24.58 -32.64 43.48
C GLY A 473 -25.72 -32.00 42.70
N LEU A 474 -26.03 -32.58 41.51
CA LEU A 474 -27.15 -32.26 40.59
C LEU A 474 -27.00 -31.01 39.70
N ASN A 475 -26.07 -31.07 38.74
CA ASN A 475 -25.76 -29.98 37.80
C ASN A 475 -26.38 -30.10 36.39
N ASN A 476 -27.48 -30.85 36.19
CA ASN A 476 -28.14 -30.87 34.86
C ASN A 476 -28.94 -29.59 34.57
N SER A 477 -29.46 -28.90 35.59
CA SER A 477 -30.19 -27.64 35.39
C SER A 477 -29.25 -26.48 35.04
N GLY A 478 -28.03 -26.47 35.60
CA GLY A 478 -27.03 -25.44 35.33
C GLY A 478 -26.43 -25.54 33.92
N HIS A 479 -26.16 -26.77 33.45
CA HIS A 479 -25.60 -27.00 32.12
C HIS A 479 -26.57 -26.59 31.02
N THR A 480 -27.81 -27.10 31.04
CA THR A 480 -28.83 -26.75 30.05
C THR A 480 -29.14 -25.26 30.06
N SER A 481 -29.24 -24.64 31.24
CA SER A 481 -29.42 -23.18 31.38
C SER A 481 -28.26 -22.39 30.75
N MET A 482 -27.02 -22.86 30.92
CA MET A 482 -25.85 -22.20 30.33
C MET A 482 -25.81 -22.35 28.80
N VAL A 483 -26.23 -23.50 28.27
CA VAL A 483 -26.31 -23.73 26.82
C VAL A 483 -27.40 -22.87 26.20
N LEU A 484 -28.61 -22.85 26.78
CA LEU A 484 -29.71 -21.99 26.34
C LEU A 484 -29.31 -20.52 26.38
N LYS A 485 -28.81 -20.01 27.52
CA LYS A 485 -28.37 -18.61 27.64
C LYS A 485 -27.33 -18.20 26.60
N ARG A 486 -26.57 -19.16 26.06
CA ARG A 486 -25.48 -18.89 25.12
C ARG A 486 -25.91 -19.00 23.67
N PHE A 487 -26.89 -19.83 23.34
CA PHE A 487 -27.20 -20.20 21.97
C PHE A 487 -28.67 -19.97 21.58
N ASP A 488 -29.61 -19.94 22.53
CA ASP A 488 -31.01 -19.59 22.31
C ASP A 488 -31.09 -18.08 22.03
N LYS A 489 -31.19 -17.70 20.75
CA LYS A 489 -31.14 -16.29 20.32
C LYS A 489 -32.53 -15.69 20.28
N ASN A 490 -33.54 -16.49 19.96
CA ASN A 490 -34.93 -16.06 19.88
C ASN A 490 -35.66 -16.16 21.24
N THR A 491 -35.01 -16.74 22.27
CA THR A 491 -35.49 -16.92 23.65
C THR A 491 -36.67 -17.88 23.79
N ASP A 492 -36.79 -18.88 22.90
CA ASP A 492 -37.89 -19.85 22.89
C ASP A 492 -37.66 -21.09 23.78
N LYS A 493 -36.54 -21.11 24.53
CA LYS A 493 -36.11 -22.18 25.44
C LYS A 493 -35.74 -23.50 24.76
N ARG A 494 -35.53 -23.51 23.45
CA ARG A 494 -34.95 -24.62 22.70
C ARG A 494 -33.81 -24.08 21.82
N ILE A 495 -33.03 -24.96 21.21
CA ILE A 495 -31.97 -24.58 20.28
C ILE A 495 -32.33 -25.10 18.90
N SER A 496 -32.64 -24.20 17.96
CA SER A 496 -32.77 -24.58 16.55
C SER A 496 -31.43 -24.96 15.93
N TYR A 497 -31.45 -25.65 14.78
CA TYR A 497 -30.24 -25.94 14.02
C TYR A 497 -29.43 -24.66 13.79
N ASP A 498 -30.06 -23.56 13.38
CA ASP A 498 -29.36 -22.30 13.07
C ASP A 498 -28.71 -21.62 14.28
N GLU A 499 -29.29 -21.81 15.46
CA GLU A 499 -28.79 -21.31 16.74
C GLU A 499 -27.62 -22.13 17.30
N ALA A 500 -27.56 -23.42 16.96
CA ALA A 500 -26.55 -24.32 17.45
C ALA A 500 -25.11 -23.92 17.04
N PRO A 501 -24.11 -24.04 17.94
CA PRO A 501 -22.71 -23.85 17.60
C PRO A 501 -22.18 -24.97 16.70
N ARG A 502 -21.09 -24.73 15.97
CA ARG A 502 -20.53 -25.65 14.94
C ARG A 502 -20.44 -27.13 15.36
N ARG A 503 -19.95 -27.43 16.57
CA ARG A 503 -19.82 -28.82 17.07
C ARG A 503 -21.16 -29.47 17.42
N MET A 504 -22.15 -28.67 17.79
CA MET A 504 -23.52 -29.13 18.05
C MET A 504 -24.25 -29.34 16.71
N LYS A 505 -24.05 -28.44 15.73
CA LYS A 505 -24.53 -28.61 14.34
C LYS A 505 -24.04 -29.90 13.68
N GLU A 506 -22.77 -30.24 13.87
CA GLU A 506 -22.16 -31.46 13.32
C GLU A 506 -22.81 -32.76 13.84
N ASN A 507 -23.52 -32.73 14.97
CA ASN A 507 -24.20 -33.89 15.55
C ASN A 507 -25.67 -33.58 15.89
N PHE A 508 -26.28 -32.56 15.29
CA PHE A 508 -27.58 -32.01 15.71
C PHE A 508 -28.69 -33.06 15.63
N ASP A 509 -28.83 -33.72 14.48
CA ASP A 509 -29.80 -34.80 14.24
C ASP A 509 -29.59 -36.01 15.16
N ARG A 510 -28.40 -36.14 15.78
CA ARG A 510 -28.10 -37.22 16.72
C ARG A 510 -28.54 -36.90 18.15
N HIS A 511 -28.82 -35.63 18.42
CA HIS A 511 -29.24 -35.11 19.72
C HIS A 511 -30.71 -34.65 19.72
N ASP A 512 -31.29 -34.41 18.55
CA ASP A 512 -32.72 -34.19 18.34
C ASP A 512 -33.43 -35.56 18.28
N GLU A 513 -33.71 -36.12 19.46
CA GLU A 513 -34.22 -37.48 19.62
C GLU A 513 -35.64 -37.62 19.07
N ASN A 514 -36.41 -36.54 19.10
CA ASN A 514 -37.78 -36.52 18.61
C ASN A 514 -37.90 -36.03 17.14
N SER A 515 -36.79 -35.57 16.54
CA SER A 515 -36.69 -35.06 15.17
C SER A 515 -37.63 -33.89 14.86
N ASP A 516 -37.89 -33.03 15.85
CA ASP A 516 -38.74 -31.84 15.70
C ASP A 516 -37.99 -30.61 15.15
N GLY A 517 -36.68 -30.73 14.95
CA GLY A 517 -35.80 -29.68 14.42
C GLY A 517 -35.22 -28.76 15.49
N TYR A 518 -35.45 -29.04 16.77
CA TYR A 518 -34.97 -28.27 17.92
C TYR A 518 -34.37 -29.20 18.98
N LEU A 519 -33.41 -28.68 19.76
CA LEU A 519 -32.95 -29.37 20.97
C LEU A 519 -33.61 -28.75 22.19
N ASP A 520 -34.46 -29.52 22.86
CA ASP A 520 -35.17 -29.09 24.06
C ASP A 520 -34.34 -29.28 25.34
N MET A 521 -34.90 -28.90 26.50
CA MET A 521 -34.17 -28.97 27.76
C MET A 521 -33.70 -30.39 28.14
N ASN A 522 -34.43 -31.43 27.75
CA ASN A 522 -34.10 -32.81 28.05
C ASN A 522 -32.98 -33.30 27.11
N GLU A 523 -33.07 -32.97 25.83
CA GLU A 523 -32.07 -33.31 24.82
C GLU A 523 -30.73 -32.62 25.09
N LEU A 524 -30.78 -31.34 25.49
CA LEU A 524 -29.59 -30.57 25.88
C LEU A 524 -28.95 -31.07 27.18
N ALA A 525 -29.71 -31.71 28.06
CA ALA A 525 -29.18 -32.30 29.29
C ALA A 525 -28.34 -33.57 29.03
N SER A 526 -28.49 -34.19 27.86
CA SER A 526 -27.68 -35.35 27.44
C SER A 526 -26.33 -34.95 26.83
N LEU A 527 -26.14 -33.66 26.52
CA LEU A 527 -24.90 -33.17 25.92
C LEU A 527 -23.73 -33.16 26.93
N PRO A 528 -22.51 -33.52 26.50
CA PRO A 528 -21.35 -33.52 27.37
C PRO A 528 -21.03 -32.09 27.85
N GLY A 529 -20.85 -31.95 29.16
CA GLY A 529 -20.51 -30.68 29.80
C GLY A 529 -19.21 -30.05 29.27
N PRO A 530 -19.07 -28.71 29.32
CA PRO A 530 -17.89 -28.01 28.82
C PRO A 530 -16.63 -28.42 29.61
N ARG A 531 -15.56 -28.79 28.89
CA ARG A 531 -14.19 -28.92 29.42
C ARG A 531 -13.47 -27.58 29.42
#